data_AF-A0A7S2YWZ3-F1
#
_entry.id   AF-A0A7S2YWZ3-F1
#
_cell.length_a   1.000
_cell.length_b   1.000
_cell.length_c   1.000
_cell.angle_alpha   90.00
_cell.angle_beta   90.00
_cell.angle_gamma   90.00
#
_symmetry.space_group_name_H-M   'P 1'
#
loop_
_entity.id
_entity.type
_entity.pdbx_description
1 polymer ?
#
loop_
_entity_poly.entity_id
_entity_poly.type
_entity_poly.pdbx_seq_one_letter_code
_entity_poly.pdbx_strand_id
1 'polypeptide(L)'
;VKSLEASGCPELVQHMTNKYVGFGMGLEFKESVYSLTEKNESRRFEAGMIFNVSVSLSGLKMDPSEKGAAEQPAEYAMQVSDTVLVREAAANGAEEDAQPAELLTEVPKQWKDISYILNDDEDEEMEDKENAGGSKKQKTKQVKFENEALPSKRSSAMRATAEERQEQENSEALRREKQEELTRKVNEETLRYLTQSKHADDNDKTKEVKDPVAYKSPQEVPHSSKDGLIKVDQRAETVVLPIYGVSVPFHISVIKNVNNSNESDASFVRIILHSPSAMNALRDSVLVQRHIHNAFLKEISFRCTDVRHANRIVQEIKTMRRLVQQRESERLERATLVAQEKLVPARGRVPTLNDVWIRPTLGGRGKKMTGQLQAHTNGFRYHSPKGERLDVMYGNIKHAFFQPAEKEMICLIHFHLYNDIMVGKKKSKEVQFYTEVMEVVQTLDAGRRNSYDPDEIEDEQRERERRNRTNNEYNNYVKKVQELWEKDHRELNLEFDIPFRELGFPGVPHKSTSFLIPTVYCLVDLIETP
;
A
#
# COMPACT_ATOMS: atom_id res chain seq x y z
N VAL A 1 9.85 -4.07 -45.76
CA VAL A 1 9.80 -3.37 -47.07
C VAL A 1 9.33 -4.31 -48.18
N LYS A 2 10.17 -5.20 -48.75
CA LYS A 2 9.77 -6.11 -49.86
C LYS A 2 8.49 -6.92 -49.60
N SER A 3 8.27 -7.37 -48.37
CA SER A 3 7.04 -8.08 -47.99
C SER A 3 5.78 -7.21 -48.06
N LEU A 4 5.86 -5.90 -47.74
CA LEU A 4 4.73 -4.98 -47.84
C LEU A 4 4.42 -4.63 -49.30
N GLU A 5 5.47 -4.50 -50.12
CA GLU A 5 5.35 -4.31 -51.57
C GLU A 5 4.69 -5.55 -52.24
N ALA A 6 5.09 -6.76 -51.83
CA ALA A 6 4.50 -8.00 -52.32
C ALA A 6 3.03 -8.18 -51.89
N SER A 7 2.66 -7.71 -50.70
CA SER A 7 1.28 -7.73 -50.19
C SER A 7 0.38 -6.64 -50.77
N GLY A 8 0.88 -5.82 -51.70
CA GLY A 8 0.07 -4.80 -52.39
C GLY A 8 -0.16 -3.51 -51.59
N CYS A 9 0.61 -3.26 -50.53
CA CYS A 9 0.53 -2.05 -49.70
C CYS A 9 1.87 -1.30 -49.62
N PRO A 10 2.46 -0.86 -50.75
CA PRO A 10 3.74 -0.15 -50.78
C PRO A 10 3.72 1.20 -50.04
N GLU A 11 2.56 1.85 -49.94
CA GLU A 11 2.36 3.13 -49.25
C GLU A 11 2.70 3.07 -47.76
N LEU A 12 2.49 1.91 -47.11
CA LEU A 12 2.79 1.72 -45.69
C LEU A 12 4.30 1.80 -45.38
N VAL A 13 5.16 1.60 -46.37
CA VAL A 13 6.62 1.72 -46.22
C VAL A 13 7.01 3.14 -45.84
N GLN A 14 6.30 4.16 -46.34
CA GLN A 14 6.58 5.57 -46.04
C GLN A 14 6.21 5.96 -44.60
N HIS A 15 5.29 5.20 -43.99
CA HIS A 15 4.80 5.41 -42.62
C HIS A 15 5.57 4.61 -41.56
N MET A 16 6.56 3.80 -41.97
CA MET A 16 7.43 3.08 -41.03
C MET A 16 8.35 4.04 -40.28
N THR A 17 8.11 4.20 -38.98
CA THR A 17 8.88 5.12 -38.13
C THR A 17 10.20 4.51 -37.63
N ASN A 18 10.28 3.18 -37.55
CA ASN A 18 11.38 2.51 -36.88
C ASN A 18 12.42 1.97 -37.88
N LYS A 19 13.68 2.41 -37.72
CA LYS A 19 14.87 1.79 -38.35
C LYS A 19 15.29 0.47 -37.67
N TYR A 20 14.59 0.12 -36.60
CA TYR A 20 14.84 -1.00 -35.70
C TYR A 20 13.56 -1.84 -35.65
N VAL A 21 13.64 -3.09 -36.10
CA VAL A 21 12.46 -3.94 -36.34
C VAL A 21 12.38 -5.08 -35.32
N GLY A 22 13.24 -5.07 -34.29
CA GLY A 22 13.23 -6.12 -33.27
C GLY A 22 14.60 -6.46 -32.69
N PHE A 23 14.65 -7.55 -31.92
CA PHE A 23 15.87 -8.05 -31.28
C PHE A 23 15.79 -9.54 -30.94
N GLY A 24 16.95 -10.18 -30.84
CA GLY A 24 17.08 -11.54 -30.31
C GLY A 24 16.83 -11.59 -28.81
N MET A 25 16.16 -12.65 -28.38
CA MET A 25 15.87 -12.97 -26.98
C MET A 25 16.61 -14.25 -26.60
N GLY A 26 17.27 -14.24 -25.44
CA GLY A 26 18.08 -15.36 -24.98
C GLY A 26 18.32 -15.29 -23.48
N LEU A 27 19.59 -15.14 -23.07
CA LEU A 27 19.94 -15.01 -21.65
C LEU A 27 19.49 -13.66 -21.07
N GLU A 28 19.56 -12.62 -21.89
CA GLU A 28 19.03 -11.30 -21.57
C GLU A 28 17.69 -11.09 -22.29
N PHE A 29 16.83 -10.24 -21.71
CA PHE A 29 15.55 -9.88 -22.34
C PHE A 29 15.78 -9.29 -23.73
N LYS A 30 16.81 -8.45 -23.90
CA LYS A 30 17.21 -7.87 -25.18
C LYS A 30 18.70 -8.08 -25.40
N GLU A 31 19.04 -8.97 -26.32
CA GLU A 31 20.44 -9.16 -26.69
C GLU A 31 20.88 -8.04 -27.65
N SER A 32 21.74 -7.14 -27.17
CA SER A 32 22.28 -6.03 -27.97
C SER A 32 23.01 -6.50 -29.23
N VAL A 33 23.58 -7.71 -29.18
CA VAL A 33 24.27 -8.35 -30.30
C VAL A 33 23.28 -8.81 -31.38
N TYR A 34 22.00 -9.04 -31.08
CA TYR A 34 21.00 -9.53 -32.05
C TYR A 34 19.91 -8.49 -32.37
N SER A 35 20.24 -7.19 -32.32
CA SER A 35 19.32 -6.13 -32.77
C SER A 35 19.01 -6.24 -34.26
N LEU A 36 17.73 -6.24 -34.65
CA LEU A 36 17.28 -6.26 -36.05
C LEU A 36 17.22 -4.85 -36.62
N THR A 37 18.22 -4.48 -37.42
CA THR A 37 18.31 -3.16 -38.07
C THR A 37 18.65 -3.31 -39.55
N GLU A 38 18.50 -2.23 -40.32
CA GLU A 38 18.83 -2.17 -41.75
C GLU A 38 20.29 -2.57 -42.07
N LYS A 39 21.22 -2.42 -41.11
CA LYS A 39 22.66 -2.69 -41.29
C LYS A 39 23.06 -4.16 -41.10
N ASN A 40 22.11 -5.05 -40.85
CA ASN A 40 22.38 -6.48 -40.60
C ASN A 40 22.59 -7.26 -41.90
N GLU A 41 23.68 -7.01 -42.61
CA GLU A 41 23.96 -7.66 -43.91
C GLU A 41 24.68 -9.01 -43.78
N SER A 42 25.35 -9.29 -42.65
CA SER A 42 26.30 -10.42 -42.52
C SER A 42 25.92 -11.51 -41.51
N ARG A 43 24.80 -11.38 -40.79
CA ARG A 43 24.43 -12.31 -39.72
C ARG A 43 23.42 -13.34 -40.20
N ARG A 44 23.76 -14.62 -40.03
CA ARG A 44 22.89 -15.75 -40.34
C ARG A 44 22.04 -16.07 -39.11
N PHE A 45 20.76 -16.33 -39.33
CA PHE A 45 19.86 -16.86 -38.31
C PHE A 45 20.07 -18.36 -38.19
N GLU A 46 20.15 -18.86 -36.96
CA GLU A 46 20.30 -20.29 -36.68
C GLU A 46 19.00 -20.86 -36.09
N ALA A 47 18.74 -22.14 -36.35
CA ALA A 47 17.60 -22.83 -35.79
C ALA A 47 17.65 -22.83 -34.26
N GLY A 48 16.51 -22.58 -33.61
CA GLY A 48 16.41 -22.45 -32.16
C GLY A 48 16.58 -21.03 -31.63
N MET A 49 16.96 -20.06 -32.45
CA MET A 49 16.99 -18.65 -32.05
C MET A 49 15.57 -18.07 -31.93
N ILE A 50 15.35 -17.23 -30.93
CA ILE A 50 14.08 -16.54 -30.68
C ILE A 50 14.27 -15.04 -30.89
N PHE A 51 13.34 -14.41 -31.60
CA PHE A 51 13.35 -12.98 -31.85
C PHE A 51 12.01 -12.34 -31.48
N ASN A 52 12.07 -11.15 -30.88
CA ASN A 52 10.92 -10.26 -30.87
C ASN A 52 10.99 -9.37 -32.11
N VAL A 53 10.00 -9.47 -32.98
CA VAL A 53 9.85 -8.66 -34.19
C VAL A 53 8.76 -7.64 -33.94
N SER A 54 9.09 -6.35 -34.07
CA SER A 54 8.16 -5.25 -33.81
C SER A 54 8.17 -4.25 -34.97
N VAL A 55 7.01 -4.03 -35.55
CA VAL A 55 6.78 -3.09 -36.66
C VAL A 55 5.86 -1.98 -36.17
N SER A 56 6.33 -0.75 -36.23
CA SER A 56 5.55 0.44 -35.91
C SER A 56 5.33 1.31 -37.15
N LEU A 57 4.09 1.73 -37.33
CA LEU A 57 3.61 2.65 -38.35
C LEU A 57 3.02 3.88 -37.67
N SER A 58 3.33 5.06 -38.20
CA SER A 58 2.87 6.34 -37.65
C SER A 58 2.36 7.27 -38.75
N GLY A 59 1.38 8.10 -38.41
CA GLY A 59 0.80 9.06 -39.35
C GLY A 59 -0.11 8.43 -40.38
N LEU A 60 -0.78 7.33 -40.02
CA LEU A 60 -1.79 6.69 -40.85
C LEU A 60 -3.06 7.53 -40.80
N LYS A 61 -3.69 7.77 -41.95
CA LYS A 61 -4.93 8.53 -42.07
C LYS A 61 -6.06 7.60 -42.49
N MET A 62 -7.21 7.72 -41.85
CA MET A 62 -8.41 7.01 -42.31
C MET A 62 -9.00 7.68 -43.55
N ASP A 63 -9.47 6.86 -44.49
CA ASP A 63 -10.21 7.35 -45.64
C ASP A 63 -11.62 7.82 -45.18
N PRO A 64 -12.03 9.06 -45.48
CA PRO A 64 -13.33 9.60 -45.07
C PRO A 64 -14.54 8.81 -45.59
N SER A 65 -14.34 7.93 -46.58
CA SER A 65 -15.39 7.11 -47.19
C SER A 65 -15.68 5.79 -46.43
N GLU A 66 -14.87 5.42 -45.43
CA GLU A 66 -15.06 4.19 -44.67
C GLU A 66 -16.12 4.32 -43.55
N LYS A 67 -16.90 3.26 -43.36
CA LYS A 67 -17.94 3.19 -42.32
C LYS A 67 -17.31 3.22 -40.93
N GLY A 68 -17.53 4.30 -40.19
CA GLY A 68 -17.01 4.50 -38.83
C GLY A 68 -15.95 5.61 -38.71
N ALA A 69 -15.52 6.19 -39.84
CA ALA A 69 -14.51 7.26 -39.88
C ALA A 69 -14.91 8.55 -39.11
N ALA A 70 -16.20 8.76 -38.85
CA ALA A 70 -16.69 9.93 -38.10
C ALA A 70 -16.51 9.82 -36.57
N GLU A 71 -16.31 8.60 -36.04
CA GLU A 71 -16.21 8.32 -34.59
C GLU A 71 -14.76 8.02 -34.14
N GLN A 72 -13.81 7.96 -35.08
CA GLN A 72 -12.40 7.63 -34.81
C GLN A 72 -11.47 8.80 -35.12
N PRO A 73 -10.30 8.90 -34.45
CA PRO A 73 -9.35 9.97 -34.71
C PRO A 73 -8.85 9.94 -36.17
N ALA A 74 -8.79 11.12 -36.80
CA ALA A 74 -8.44 11.28 -38.22
C ALA A 74 -7.01 10.79 -38.57
N GLU A 75 -6.15 10.68 -37.56
CA GLU A 75 -4.79 10.18 -37.67
C GLU A 75 -4.54 9.16 -36.55
N TYR A 76 -3.91 8.03 -36.88
CA TYR A 76 -3.60 6.96 -35.94
C TYR A 76 -2.20 6.38 -36.19
N ALA A 77 -1.71 5.66 -35.18
CA ALA A 77 -0.47 4.89 -35.24
C ALA A 77 -0.77 3.44 -34.87
N MET A 78 0.00 2.52 -35.44
CA MET A 78 -0.18 1.08 -35.21
C MET A 78 1.18 0.44 -34.95
N GLN A 79 1.28 -0.34 -33.88
CA GLN A 79 2.45 -1.16 -33.60
C GLN A 79 2.03 -2.62 -33.46
N VAL A 80 2.65 -3.49 -34.24
CA VAL A 80 2.46 -4.94 -34.17
C VAL A 80 3.76 -5.56 -33.72
N SER A 81 3.71 -6.40 -32.69
CA SER A 81 4.89 -7.05 -32.15
C SER A 81 4.61 -8.52 -31.91
N ASP A 82 5.54 -9.37 -32.33
CA ASP A 82 5.40 -10.82 -32.30
C ASP A 82 6.70 -11.50 -31.89
N THR A 83 6.58 -12.64 -31.21
CA THR A 83 7.73 -13.48 -30.84
C THR A 83 7.83 -14.63 -31.82
N VAL A 84 8.99 -14.78 -32.45
CA VAL A 84 9.23 -15.71 -33.55
C VAL A 84 10.38 -16.65 -33.20
N LEU A 85 10.15 -17.96 -33.39
CA LEU A 85 11.17 -19.00 -33.29
C LEU A 85 11.68 -19.36 -34.69
N VAL A 86 13.00 -19.34 -34.89
CA VAL A 86 13.63 -19.79 -36.13
C VAL A 86 13.69 -21.32 -36.13
N ARG A 87 13.10 -21.96 -37.15
CA ARG A 87 13.12 -23.43 -37.32
C ARG A 87 14.18 -23.85 -38.34
N GLU A 88 14.59 -25.11 -38.27
CA GLU A 88 15.55 -25.67 -39.22
C GLU A 88 14.93 -25.74 -40.61
N ALA A 89 15.62 -25.19 -41.62
CA ALA A 89 15.18 -25.34 -43.00
C ALA A 89 15.38 -26.79 -43.43
N ALA A 90 14.30 -27.45 -43.87
CA ALA A 90 14.34 -28.86 -44.26
C ALA A 90 15.44 -29.11 -45.31
N ALA A 91 16.50 -29.80 -44.89
CA ALA A 91 17.49 -30.31 -45.81
C ALA A 91 16.83 -31.46 -46.58
N ASN A 92 16.67 -31.28 -47.90
CA ASN A 92 16.14 -32.21 -48.90
C ASN A 92 14.66 -32.01 -49.24
N GLY A 93 14.36 -31.07 -50.16
CA GLY A 93 13.43 -31.23 -51.29
C GLY A 93 12.06 -31.88 -51.09
N ALA A 94 11.54 -31.97 -49.88
CA ALA A 94 10.24 -32.54 -49.55
C ALA A 94 9.61 -31.64 -48.49
N GLU A 95 8.39 -31.21 -48.79
CA GLU A 95 7.55 -30.23 -48.06
C GLU A 95 7.79 -28.76 -48.49
N GLU A 96 7.05 -28.34 -49.53
CA GLU A 96 6.92 -26.93 -49.95
C GLU A 96 6.19 -26.03 -48.93
N ASP A 97 5.72 -26.58 -47.79
CA ASP A 97 4.88 -25.87 -46.81
C ASP A 97 5.53 -25.65 -45.43
N ALA A 98 6.81 -26.00 -45.24
CA ALA A 98 7.49 -25.76 -43.96
C ALA A 98 7.87 -24.27 -43.81
N GLN A 99 7.07 -23.50 -43.07
CA GLN A 99 7.40 -22.11 -42.73
C GLN A 99 8.70 -22.08 -41.89
N PRO A 100 9.75 -21.35 -42.33
CA PRO A 100 11.06 -21.34 -41.66
C PRO A 100 11.06 -20.62 -40.30
N ALA A 101 9.94 -20.01 -39.94
CA ALA A 101 9.73 -19.25 -38.73
C ALA A 101 8.36 -19.59 -38.14
N GLU A 102 8.34 -19.93 -36.85
CA GLU A 102 7.10 -20.21 -36.11
C GLU A 102 6.75 -19.03 -35.21
N LEU A 103 5.48 -18.62 -35.26
CA LEU A 103 4.96 -17.58 -34.39
C LEU A 103 4.58 -18.17 -33.02
N LEU A 104 5.15 -17.61 -31.96
CA LEU A 104 4.88 -18.01 -30.57
C LEU A 104 3.83 -17.13 -29.87
N THR A 105 3.39 -16.04 -30.50
CA THR A 105 2.37 -15.15 -29.94
C THR A 105 0.96 -15.72 -30.14
N GLU A 106 0.48 -16.47 -29.14
CA GLU A 106 -0.93 -16.88 -29.05
C GLU A 106 -1.71 -15.92 -28.15
N VAL A 107 -2.34 -14.91 -28.76
CA VAL A 107 -3.20 -13.95 -28.06
C VAL A 107 -4.56 -13.81 -28.77
N PRO A 108 -5.64 -13.45 -28.05
CA PRO A 108 -6.92 -13.11 -28.66
C PRO A 108 -6.72 -11.98 -29.68
N LYS A 109 -7.21 -12.15 -30.91
CA LYS A 109 -7.04 -11.18 -32.01
C LYS A 109 -8.33 -10.44 -32.38
N GLN A 110 -9.46 -10.77 -31.74
CA GLN A 110 -10.72 -10.13 -32.04
C GLN A 110 -10.74 -8.74 -31.43
N TRP A 111 -11.16 -7.73 -32.20
CA TRP A 111 -11.19 -6.32 -31.77
C TRP A 111 -11.85 -6.12 -30.39
N LYS A 112 -12.93 -6.84 -30.11
CA LYS A 112 -13.64 -6.78 -28.82
C LYS A 112 -12.82 -7.24 -27.62
N ASP A 113 -11.86 -8.13 -27.84
CA ASP A 113 -11.01 -8.71 -26.79
C ASP A 113 -9.74 -7.87 -26.56
N ILE A 114 -9.43 -6.92 -27.45
CA ILE A 114 -8.18 -6.14 -27.45
C ILE A 114 -8.36 -4.61 -27.48
N SER A 115 -9.59 -4.10 -27.64
CA SER A 115 -9.87 -2.67 -27.66
C SER A 115 -10.20 -2.13 -26.26
N TYR A 116 -9.35 -1.24 -25.75
CA TYR A 116 -9.59 -0.48 -24.52
C TYR A 116 -9.68 1.00 -24.86
N ILE A 117 -10.79 1.65 -24.48
CA ILE A 117 -10.93 3.09 -24.58
C ILE A 117 -10.40 3.65 -23.28
N LEU A 118 -9.23 4.30 -23.33
CA LEU A 118 -8.69 5.05 -22.21
C LEU A 118 -9.53 6.33 -22.10
N ASN A 119 -10.48 6.34 -21.17
CA ASN A 119 -11.09 7.58 -20.72
C ASN A 119 -10.05 8.27 -19.84
N ASP A 120 -9.61 9.48 -20.21
CA ASP A 120 -8.64 10.28 -19.44
C ASP A 120 -9.25 10.86 -18.14
N ASP A 121 -10.47 10.47 -17.79
CA ASP A 121 -11.12 10.78 -16.52
C ASP A 121 -11.57 9.45 -15.88
N GLU A 122 -10.73 8.87 -15.01
CA GLU A 122 -11.13 8.27 -13.72
C GLU A 122 -9.95 7.51 -13.07
N ASP A 123 -9.62 7.99 -11.86
CA ASP A 123 -8.70 7.41 -10.91
C ASP A 123 -9.12 6.00 -10.45
N GLU A 124 -8.10 5.29 -9.95
CA GLU A 124 -8.11 3.96 -9.34
C GLU A 124 -9.32 3.62 -8.43
N GLU A 125 -10.07 2.56 -8.74
CA GLU A 125 -10.67 1.69 -7.72
C GLU A 125 -10.61 0.21 -8.15
N MET A 126 -9.70 -0.53 -7.51
CA MET A 126 -9.72 -1.99 -7.48
C MET A 126 -10.73 -2.45 -6.41
N GLU A 127 -11.87 -3.00 -6.83
CA GLU A 127 -12.67 -3.86 -5.96
C GLU A 127 -12.91 -5.24 -6.58
N ASP A 128 -12.42 -6.25 -5.86
CA ASP A 128 -12.76 -7.66 -6.00
C ASP A 128 -14.27 -7.89 -5.81
N LYS A 129 -14.97 -8.58 -6.74
CA LYS A 129 -16.03 -9.55 -6.41
C LYS A 129 -16.18 -10.67 -7.45
N GLU A 130 -16.12 -11.90 -6.95
CA GLU A 130 -16.57 -13.14 -7.60
C GLU A 130 -18.12 -13.21 -7.73
N ASN A 131 -18.56 -13.78 -8.86
CA ASN A 131 -19.76 -14.59 -9.12
C ASN A 131 -21.15 -14.20 -8.57
N ALA A 132 -22.11 -13.96 -9.49
CA ALA A 132 -23.34 -14.76 -9.64
C ALA A 132 -24.12 -14.36 -10.91
N GLY A 133 -24.81 -15.33 -11.51
CA GLY A 133 -25.36 -15.26 -12.87
C GLY A 133 -26.64 -14.44 -13.06
N GLY A 134 -27.05 -14.33 -14.33
CA GLY A 134 -28.46 -14.20 -14.70
C GLY A 134 -28.87 -12.91 -15.41
N SER A 135 -28.83 -12.94 -16.75
CA SER A 135 -29.88 -12.48 -17.67
C SER A 135 -30.82 -11.32 -17.23
N LYS A 136 -30.78 -10.19 -17.96
CA LYS A 136 -31.86 -9.70 -18.86
C LYS A 136 -31.64 -8.25 -19.33
N LYS A 137 -32.06 -8.03 -20.58
CA LYS A 137 -32.25 -6.76 -21.31
C LYS A 137 -33.16 -5.77 -20.57
N GLN A 138 -32.87 -4.46 -20.70
CA GLN A 138 -33.73 -3.37 -21.23
C GLN A 138 -33.13 -2.00 -20.81
N LYS A 139 -32.68 -1.16 -21.76
CA LYS A 139 -33.42 -0.07 -22.45
C LYS A 139 -33.90 1.08 -21.53
N THR A 140 -33.23 2.24 -21.63
CA THR A 140 -33.85 3.60 -21.68
C THR A 140 -32.81 4.57 -22.24
N LYS A 141 -32.91 5.03 -23.49
CA LYS A 141 -33.53 6.28 -23.98
C LYS A 141 -32.89 7.59 -23.46
N GLN A 142 -32.30 8.30 -24.44
CA GLN A 142 -31.95 9.72 -24.61
C GLN A 142 -32.79 10.72 -23.77
N VAL A 143 -32.35 11.95 -23.43
CA VAL A 143 -32.18 13.11 -24.35
C VAL A 143 -31.52 14.30 -23.62
N LYS A 144 -30.54 14.94 -24.29
CA LYS A 144 -30.03 16.34 -24.34
C LYS A 144 -29.77 17.17 -23.07
N PHE A 145 -28.60 17.81 -23.06
CA PHE A 145 -28.47 19.26 -22.86
C PHE A 145 -27.51 19.86 -23.91
N GLU A 146 -27.81 21.09 -24.29
CA GLU A 146 -27.31 21.84 -25.46
C GLU A 146 -25.95 22.52 -25.24
N ASN A 147 -25.32 22.81 -26.38
CA ASN A 147 -24.05 23.53 -26.55
C ASN A 147 -24.05 24.94 -25.91
N GLU A 148 -22.97 25.26 -25.21
CA GLU A 148 -22.37 26.61 -25.25
C GLU A 148 -20.86 26.51 -25.51
N ALA A 149 -20.41 27.44 -26.35
CA ALA A 149 -19.17 27.39 -27.11
C ALA A 149 -17.95 27.85 -26.31
N LEU A 150 -16.82 27.15 -26.46
CA LEU A 150 -15.49 27.75 -26.33
C LEU A 150 -14.58 27.31 -27.51
N PRO A 151 -13.87 28.25 -28.16
CA PRO A 151 -13.17 27.99 -29.41
C PRO A 151 -11.82 27.30 -29.21
N SER A 152 -11.65 26.27 -30.05
CA SER A 152 -10.40 25.59 -30.38
C SER A 152 -9.27 26.58 -30.71
N LYS A 153 -8.16 26.51 -29.95
CA LYS A 153 -6.86 27.07 -30.34
C LYS A 153 -5.79 25.97 -30.23
N ARG A 154 -5.59 25.24 -31.32
CA ARG A 154 -4.36 24.49 -31.60
C ARG A 154 -3.90 24.82 -33.01
N SER A 155 -3.09 25.87 -33.14
CA SER A 155 -2.14 26.08 -34.24
C SER A 155 -1.39 27.41 -34.05
N SER A 156 -0.32 27.39 -33.25
CA SER A 156 0.78 28.36 -33.35
C SER A 156 1.97 27.95 -32.48
N ALA A 157 2.51 26.76 -32.75
CA ALA A 157 3.87 26.42 -32.35
C ALA A 157 4.86 27.20 -33.24
N MET A 158 4.96 28.52 -33.04
CA MET A 158 6.08 29.36 -33.47
C MET A 158 5.90 30.77 -32.90
N ARG A 159 6.33 30.95 -31.64
CA ARG A 159 6.84 32.17 -30.99
C ARG A 159 6.64 32.03 -29.47
N ALA A 160 7.41 31.12 -28.85
CA ALA A 160 7.60 31.20 -27.40
C ALA A 160 8.52 32.39 -27.13
N THR A 161 8.07 33.34 -26.32
CA THR A 161 8.88 34.47 -25.84
C THR A 161 9.94 33.97 -24.85
N ALA A 162 11.02 34.74 -24.68
CA ALA A 162 12.13 34.37 -23.81
C ALA A 162 11.70 34.15 -22.33
N GLU A 163 10.59 34.76 -21.92
CA GLU A 163 10.05 34.66 -20.55
C GLU A 163 9.41 33.29 -20.25
N GLU A 164 8.64 32.70 -21.18
CA GLU A 164 8.03 31.37 -20.97
C GLU A 164 9.07 30.24 -20.93
N ARG A 165 10.17 30.40 -21.67
CA ARG A 165 11.30 29.46 -21.67
C ARG A 165 12.04 29.48 -20.34
N GLN A 166 12.19 30.67 -19.75
CA GLN A 166 12.84 30.85 -18.46
C GLN A 166 11.97 30.37 -17.29
N GLU A 167 10.65 30.47 -17.40
CA GLU A 167 9.72 29.96 -16.40
C GLU A 167 9.63 28.41 -16.42
N GLN A 168 9.67 27.80 -17.61
CA GLN A 168 9.80 26.34 -17.76
C GLN A 168 11.14 25.83 -17.23
N GLU A 169 12.26 26.47 -17.58
CA GLU A 169 13.59 26.12 -17.06
C GLU A 169 13.67 26.26 -15.53
N ASN A 170 13.02 27.27 -14.94
CA ASN A 170 12.97 27.46 -13.48
C ASN A 170 12.09 26.38 -12.80
N SER A 171 10.97 25.98 -13.43
CA SER A 171 10.12 24.91 -12.91
C SER A 171 10.77 23.52 -12.99
N GLU A 172 11.56 23.25 -14.04
CA GLU A 172 12.35 22.03 -14.19
C GLU A 172 13.54 22.02 -13.22
N ALA A 173 14.20 23.16 -13.02
CA ALA A 173 15.25 23.31 -12.02
C ALA A 173 14.71 23.04 -10.61
N LEU A 174 13.53 23.57 -10.26
CA LEU A 174 12.89 23.33 -8.97
C LEU A 174 12.47 21.86 -8.77
N ARG A 175 12.00 21.19 -9.83
CA ARG A 175 11.71 19.74 -9.80
C ARG A 175 12.96 18.92 -9.58
N ARG A 176 14.05 19.28 -10.27
CA ARG A 176 15.34 18.61 -10.14
C ARG A 176 15.96 18.83 -8.75
N GLU A 177 15.92 20.04 -8.23
CA GLU A 177 16.40 20.37 -6.87
C GLU A 177 15.62 19.58 -5.82
N LYS A 178 14.29 19.50 -5.95
CA LYS A 178 13.44 18.71 -5.04
C LYS A 178 13.71 17.22 -5.15
N GLN A 179 14.00 16.72 -6.35
CA GLN A 179 14.36 15.31 -6.55
C GLN A 179 15.75 14.99 -6.00
N GLU A 180 16.72 15.90 -6.14
CA GLU A 180 18.05 15.81 -5.51
C GLU A 180 17.95 15.90 -3.98
N GLU A 181 17.09 16.77 -3.42
CA GLU A 181 16.85 16.86 -1.97
C GLU A 181 16.21 15.57 -1.42
N LEU A 182 15.24 14.98 -2.14
CA LEU A 182 14.66 13.68 -1.82
C LEU A 182 15.73 12.58 -1.83
N THR A 183 16.57 12.56 -2.86
CA THR A 183 17.67 11.59 -2.96
C THR A 183 18.69 11.78 -1.84
N ARG A 184 18.97 13.03 -1.46
CA ARG A 184 19.84 13.37 -0.33
C ARG A 184 19.25 12.91 1.00
N LYS A 185 17.96 13.14 1.24
CA LYS A 185 17.26 12.66 2.45
C LYS A 185 17.27 11.13 2.53
N VAL A 186 17.00 10.44 1.42
CA VAL A 186 17.07 8.96 1.36
C VAL A 186 18.51 8.47 1.60
N ASN A 187 19.51 9.12 1.01
CA ASN A 187 20.91 8.78 1.23
C ASN A 187 21.36 9.06 2.66
N GLU A 188 20.89 10.16 3.28
CA GLU A 188 21.18 10.49 4.67
C GLU A 188 20.50 9.51 5.64
N GLU A 189 19.25 9.12 5.37
CA GLU A 189 18.53 8.09 6.13
C GLU A 189 19.21 6.71 5.98
N THR A 190 19.65 6.37 4.76
CA THR A 190 20.44 5.16 4.48
C THR A 190 21.79 5.20 5.21
N LEU A 191 22.47 6.35 5.21
CA LEU A 191 23.71 6.55 5.95
C LEU A 191 23.49 6.44 7.46
N ARG A 192 22.40 6.99 8.00
CA ARG A 192 22.02 6.87 9.42
C ARG A 192 21.75 5.41 9.79
N TYR A 193 21.07 4.65 8.93
CA TYR A 193 20.84 3.22 9.14
C TYR A 193 22.17 2.43 9.13
N LEU A 194 23.06 2.72 8.18
CA LEU A 194 24.39 2.11 8.10
C LEU A 194 25.35 2.53 9.22
N THR A 195 25.26 3.78 9.71
CA THR A 195 26.11 4.28 10.80
C THR A 195 25.61 3.88 12.18
N GLN A 196 24.29 3.73 12.38
CA GLN A 196 23.75 3.00 13.54
C GLN A 196 24.27 1.55 13.60
N SER A 197 24.51 0.92 12.44
CA SER A 197 25.14 -0.40 12.39
C SER A 197 26.66 -0.41 12.63
N LYS A 198 27.36 0.74 12.57
CA LYS A 198 28.83 0.84 12.74
C LYS A 198 29.27 1.47 14.07
N HIS A 199 28.41 2.21 14.75
CA HIS A 199 28.67 2.82 16.07
C HIS A 199 27.86 2.16 17.19
N ALA A 200 27.62 0.85 17.11
CA ALA A 200 27.22 0.08 18.27
C ALA A 200 28.42 0.02 19.25
N ASP A 201 28.48 1.00 20.15
CA ASP A 201 29.19 0.87 21.40
C ASP A 201 28.77 -0.45 22.09
N ASP A 202 29.74 -1.06 22.75
CA ASP A 202 29.81 -2.45 23.24
C ASP A 202 28.76 -2.84 24.32
N ASN A 203 27.63 -2.13 24.40
CA ASN A 203 26.62 -2.31 25.43
C ASN A 203 25.16 -2.30 24.97
N ASP A 204 24.86 -2.12 23.68
CA ASP A 204 23.49 -2.29 23.18
C ASP A 204 23.37 -3.55 22.33
N LYS A 205 22.85 -4.62 22.95
CA LYS A 205 22.51 -5.87 22.27
C LYS A 205 21.33 -5.64 21.34
N THR A 206 21.58 -5.03 20.18
CA THR A 206 20.75 -5.23 19.00
C THR A 206 20.68 -6.74 18.79
N LYS A 207 19.52 -7.33 19.10
CA LYS A 207 19.32 -8.77 19.05
C LYS A 207 19.60 -9.24 17.63
N GLU A 208 20.77 -9.83 17.41
CA GLU A 208 21.04 -10.63 16.22
C GLU A 208 19.83 -11.56 15.98
N VAL A 209 19.24 -11.46 14.79
CA VAL A 209 18.16 -12.36 14.39
C VAL A 209 18.76 -13.76 14.29
N LYS A 210 18.48 -14.58 15.30
CA LYS A 210 18.93 -15.97 15.35
C LYS A 210 18.15 -16.80 14.34
N ASP A 211 18.84 -17.76 13.73
CA ASP A 211 18.19 -18.70 12.82
C ASP A 211 17.10 -19.48 13.59
N PRO A 212 15.88 -19.59 13.03
CA PRO A 212 14.80 -20.28 13.70
C PRO A 212 15.10 -21.78 13.80
N VAL A 213 15.22 -22.28 15.03
CA VAL A 213 15.43 -23.71 15.29
C VAL A 213 14.07 -24.37 15.51
N ALA A 214 13.64 -25.16 14.53
CA ALA A 214 12.39 -25.92 14.53
C ALA A 214 12.38 -27.03 15.61
N TYR A 215 13.37 -27.92 15.57
CA TYR A 215 13.55 -29.04 16.49
C TYR A 215 15.03 -29.13 16.85
N LYS A 216 15.34 -29.43 18.11
CA LYS A 216 16.74 -29.56 18.56
C LYS A 216 17.28 -30.96 18.37
N SER A 217 16.40 -31.96 18.45
CA SER A 217 16.77 -33.36 18.31
C SER A 217 15.83 -34.08 17.34
N PRO A 218 16.31 -35.08 16.57
CA PRO A 218 15.46 -35.84 15.65
C PRO A 218 14.25 -36.51 16.32
N GLN A 219 14.34 -36.88 17.61
CA GLN A 219 13.24 -37.51 18.33
C GLN A 219 12.03 -36.57 18.57
N GLU A 220 12.24 -35.26 18.51
CA GLU A 220 11.19 -34.26 18.74
C GLU A 220 10.30 -34.04 17.52
N VAL A 221 10.75 -34.46 16.34
CA VAL A 221 9.97 -34.37 15.10
C VAL A 221 8.74 -35.28 15.23
N PRO A 222 7.52 -34.83 14.89
CA PRO A 222 6.33 -35.68 14.96
C PRO A 222 6.37 -36.87 13.99
N HIS A 223 6.80 -38.04 14.48
CA HIS A 223 6.76 -39.32 13.74
C HIS A 223 5.35 -39.92 13.85
N SER A 224 4.37 -39.31 13.19
CA SER A 224 3.03 -39.91 13.11
C SER A 224 2.98 -41.03 12.09
N SER A 225 2.38 -42.16 12.48
CA SER A 225 2.24 -43.45 11.79
C SER A 225 1.58 -43.45 10.40
N LYS A 226 1.24 -42.27 9.86
CA LYS A 226 0.88 -42.06 8.46
C LYS A 226 2.03 -41.30 7.79
N ASP A 227 2.95 -42.04 7.21
CA ASP A 227 4.06 -41.49 6.43
C ASP A 227 3.55 -40.96 5.08
N GLY A 228 4.08 -39.82 4.62
CA GLY A 228 3.73 -39.23 3.32
C GLY A 228 2.67 -38.12 3.33
N LEU A 229 2.18 -37.68 4.49
CA LEU A 229 1.25 -36.54 4.60
C LEU A 229 1.97 -35.26 5.03
N ILE A 230 1.55 -34.12 4.46
CA ILE A 230 1.91 -32.79 4.97
C ILE A 230 1.27 -32.59 6.34
N LYS A 231 2.08 -32.21 7.33
CA LYS A 231 1.66 -32.00 8.72
C LYS A 231 2.07 -30.61 9.18
N VAL A 232 1.27 -30.02 10.06
CA VAL A 232 1.51 -28.70 10.63
C VAL A 232 1.62 -28.85 12.14
N ASP A 233 2.78 -28.51 12.70
CA ASP A 233 3.00 -28.49 14.14
C ASP A 233 2.88 -27.04 14.65
N GLN A 234 1.78 -26.77 15.36
CA GLN A 234 1.51 -25.46 15.94
C GLN A 234 2.38 -25.12 17.14
N ARG A 235 2.95 -26.11 17.84
CA ARG A 235 3.79 -25.88 19.02
C ARG A 235 5.20 -25.47 18.63
N ALA A 236 5.76 -26.13 17.63
CA ALA A 236 7.08 -25.84 17.08
C ALA A 236 7.06 -24.77 15.97
N GLU A 237 5.87 -24.28 15.57
CA GLU A 237 5.68 -23.31 14.48
C GLU A 237 6.29 -23.80 13.15
N THR A 238 6.13 -25.10 12.86
CA THR A 238 6.79 -25.78 11.73
C THR A 238 5.83 -26.57 10.88
N VAL A 239 6.12 -26.63 9.58
CA VAL A 239 5.45 -27.46 8.60
C VAL A 239 6.35 -28.63 8.23
N VAL A 240 5.88 -29.85 8.44
CA VAL A 240 6.61 -31.07 8.10
C VAL A 240 6.18 -31.53 6.71
N LEU A 241 7.14 -31.57 5.78
CA LEU A 241 6.94 -31.91 4.38
C LEU A 241 7.54 -33.28 4.06
N PRO A 242 6.81 -34.19 3.40
CA PRO A 242 7.33 -35.50 3.00
C PRO A 242 8.16 -35.36 1.70
N ILE A 243 9.48 -35.24 1.82
CA ILE A 243 10.40 -35.17 0.68
C ILE A 243 10.95 -36.57 0.41
N TYR A 244 10.57 -37.19 -0.71
CA TYR A 244 11.01 -38.53 -1.12
C TYR A 244 10.89 -39.61 -0.01
N GLY A 245 9.80 -39.57 0.77
CA GLY A 245 9.55 -40.51 1.87
C GLY A 245 10.16 -40.11 3.22
N VAL A 246 10.96 -39.04 3.26
CA VAL A 246 11.52 -38.50 4.51
C VAL A 246 10.71 -37.28 4.97
N SER A 247 10.35 -37.26 6.25
CA SER A 247 9.66 -36.11 6.85
C SER A 247 10.65 -35.01 7.20
N VAL A 248 10.61 -33.89 6.47
CA VAL A 248 11.53 -32.76 6.64
C VAL A 248 10.78 -31.56 7.24
N PRO A 249 11.16 -31.06 8.44
CA PRO A 249 10.53 -29.91 9.06
C PRO A 249 11.05 -28.58 8.51
N PHE A 250 10.14 -27.67 8.17
CA PHE A 250 10.41 -26.30 7.77
C PHE A 250 9.75 -25.33 8.75
N HIS A 251 10.52 -24.41 9.34
CA HIS A 251 9.95 -23.35 10.17
C HIS A 251 9.11 -22.39 9.33
N ILE A 252 8.01 -21.89 9.89
CA ILE A 252 7.06 -21.03 9.17
C ILE A 252 7.69 -19.73 8.65
N SER A 253 8.71 -19.20 9.33
CA SER A 253 9.44 -17.99 8.89
C SER A 253 10.20 -18.15 7.57
N VAL A 254 10.44 -19.38 7.11
CA VAL A 254 11.09 -19.66 5.81
C VAL A 254 10.07 -19.73 4.68
N ILE A 255 8.78 -19.90 5.00
CA ILE A 255 7.70 -20.04 4.00
C ILE A 255 7.17 -18.66 3.61
N LYS A 256 7.33 -18.30 2.34
CA LYS A 256 6.86 -17.04 1.78
C LYS A 256 5.35 -17.05 1.53
N ASN A 257 4.84 -18.09 0.87
CA ASN A 257 3.42 -18.22 0.55
C ASN A 257 3.04 -19.69 0.32
N VAL A 258 1.75 -20.00 0.43
CA VAL A 258 1.19 -21.31 0.09
C VAL A 258 -0.06 -21.13 -0.77
N ASN A 259 -0.04 -21.76 -1.94
CA ASN A 259 -1.14 -21.77 -2.89
C ASN A 259 -1.74 -23.17 -2.96
N ASN A 260 -3.04 -23.24 -3.22
CA ASN A 260 -3.74 -24.49 -3.51
C ASN A 260 -4.53 -24.34 -4.81
N SER A 261 -4.31 -25.24 -5.77
CA SER A 261 -5.13 -25.34 -6.98
C SER A 261 -5.80 -26.70 -7.02
N ASN A 262 -7.13 -26.71 -7.16
CA ASN A 262 -7.92 -27.94 -7.24
C ASN A 262 -8.20 -28.25 -8.72
N GLU A 263 -7.82 -29.43 -9.17
CA GLU A 263 -8.06 -29.89 -10.55
C GLU A 263 -8.75 -31.25 -10.51
N SER A 264 -10.01 -31.29 -10.97
CA SER A 264 -10.92 -32.46 -11.02
C SER A 264 -10.99 -33.30 -9.73
N ASP A 265 -10.01 -34.19 -9.49
CA ASP A 265 -9.93 -35.12 -8.35
C ASP A 265 -8.63 -35.01 -7.52
N ALA A 266 -7.75 -34.08 -7.84
CA ALA A 266 -6.51 -33.85 -7.08
C ALA A 266 -6.33 -32.38 -6.73
N SER A 267 -5.72 -32.13 -5.57
CA SER A 267 -5.36 -30.80 -5.09
C SER A 267 -3.84 -30.65 -5.17
N PHE A 268 -3.38 -29.57 -5.79
CA PHE A 268 -1.97 -29.24 -5.90
C PHE A 268 -1.62 -28.15 -4.88
N VAL A 269 -0.87 -28.54 -3.86
CA VAL A 269 -0.38 -27.62 -2.82
C VAL A 269 1.01 -27.15 -3.22
N ARG A 270 1.14 -25.87 -3.58
CA ARG A 270 2.41 -25.22 -3.91
C ARG A 270 2.88 -24.37 -2.73
N ILE A 271 4.02 -24.73 -2.16
CA ILE A 271 4.68 -24.02 -1.06
C ILE A 271 5.85 -23.24 -1.65
N ILE A 272 5.80 -21.91 -1.52
CA ILE A 272 6.84 -21.00 -2.00
C ILE A 272 7.66 -20.58 -0.78
N LEU A 273 8.97 -20.79 -0.83
CA LEU A 273 9.88 -20.42 0.26
C LEU A 273 10.62 -19.12 -0.08
N HIS A 274 11.14 -18.48 0.97
CA HIS A 274 12.02 -17.34 0.82
C HIS A 274 13.34 -17.78 0.17
N SER A 275 13.63 -17.22 -1.00
CA SER A 275 14.85 -17.47 -1.77
C SER A 275 15.38 -16.14 -2.33
N PRO A 276 16.71 -15.96 -2.42
CA PRO A 276 17.29 -14.74 -2.98
C PRO A 276 16.83 -14.60 -4.43
N SER A 277 16.24 -13.46 -4.76
CA SER A 277 15.92 -13.12 -6.16
C SER A 277 16.66 -11.85 -6.54
N ALA A 278 17.38 -11.89 -7.66
CA ALA A 278 18.26 -10.81 -8.12
C ALA A 278 17.59 -9.42 -8.21
N MET A 279 16.26 -9.36 -8.35
CA MET A 279 15.50 -8.11 -8.44
C MET A 279 14.99 -7.55 -7.09
N ASN A 280 15.10 -8.28 -5.98
CA ASN A 280 14.43 -7.95 -4.72
C ASN A 280 15.28 -8.13 -3.45
N ALA A 281 16.62 -8.06 -3.55
CA ALA A 281 17.52 -8.26 -2.42
C ALA A 281 17.23 -7.38 -1.18
N LEU A 282 16.64 -6.18 -1.38
CA LEU A 282 16.23 -5.25 -0.31
C LEU A 282 14.93 -5.65 0.42
N ARG A 283 14.10 -6.53 -0.17
CA ARG A 283 12.87 -7.06 0.45
C ARG A 283 12.99 -8.52 0.89
N ASP A 284 14.15 -9.14 0.67
CA ASP A 284 14.37 -10.51 1.10
C ASP A 284 14.46 -10.57 2.63
N SER A 285 13.87 -11.62 3.22
CA SER A 285 13.87 -11.84 4.67
C SER A 285 15.30 -11.76 5.22
N VAL A 286 15.48 -11.20 6.42
CA VAL A 286 16.78 -11.08 7.11
C VAL A 286 17.55 -12.42 7.11
N LEU A 287 16.83 -13.54 7.16
CA LEU A 287 17.38 -14.89 7.08
C LEU A 287 18.02 -15.22 5.73
N VAL A 288 17.43 -14.76 4.61
CA VAL A 288 17.95 -14.96 3.25
C VAL A 288 19.20 -14.12 3.03
N GLN A 289 19.20 -12.88 3.52
CA GLN A 289 20.35 -11.99 3.42
C GLN A 289 21.57 -12.54 4.17
N ARG A 290 21.37 -13.16 5.34
CA ARG A 290 22.45 -13.78 6.12
C ARG A 290 23.13 -14.96 5.42
N HIS A 291 22.36 -15.72 4.64
CA HIS A 291 22.80 -16.98 4.05
C HIS A 291 22.90 -16.92 2.52
N ILE A 292 23.13 -15.73 1.94
CA ILE A 292 23.01 -15.48 0.50
C ILE A 292 23.86 -16.40 -0.40
N HIS A 293 24.96 -16.95 0.12
CA HIS A 293 25.85 -17.86 -0.59
C HIS A 293 25.41 -19.32 -0.59
N ASN A 294 24.35 -19.66 0.15
CA ASN A 294 23.84 -21.03 0.23
C ASN A 294 22.86 -21.32 -0.92
N ALA A 295 22.66 -22.61 -1.22
CA ALA A 295 21.59 -23.03 -2.13
C ALA A 295 20.23 -22.89 -1.42
N PHE A 296 19.27 -22.22 -2.06
CA PHE A 296 17.92 -22.04 -1.54
C PHE A 296 16.90 -22.82 -2.35
N LEU A 297 15.95 -23.43 -1.65
CA LEU A 297 14.77 -24.04 -2.25
C LEU A 297 13.75 -22.94 -2.55
N LYS A 298 13.37 -22.76 -3.82
CA LYS A 298 12.41 -21.72 -4.23
C LYS A 298 10.96 -22.12 -3.98
N GLU A 299 10.58 -23.30 -4.46
CA GLU A 299 9.23 -23.82 -4.34
C GLU A 299 9.20 -25.35 -4.30
N ILE A 300 8.17 -25.89 -3.67
CA ILE A 300 7.84 -27.32 -3.65
C ILE A 300 6.36 -27.45 -3.99
N SER A 301 6.02 -28.37 -4.88
CA SER A 301 4.63 -28.67 -5.22
C SER A 301 4.29 -30.12 -4.90
N PHE A 302 3.19 -30.32 -4.17
CA PHE A 302 2.66 -31.64 -3.84
C PHE A 302 1.33 -31.86 -4.54
N ARG A 303 1.15 -33.05 -5.11
CA ARG A 303 -0.15 -33.54 -5.57
C ARG A 303 -0.79 -34.34 -4.45
N CYS A 304 -1.91 -33.86 -3.94
CA CYS A 304 -2.71 -34.47 -2.89
C CYS A 304 -3.97 -35.08 -3.50
N THR A 305 -4.26 -36.34 -3.17
CA THR A 305 -5.53 -36.99 -3.54
C THR A 305 -6.69 -36.53 -2.64
N ASP A 306 -6.41 -36.21 -1.38
CA ASP A 306 -7.40 -35.68 -0.44
C ASP A 306 -7.45 -34.15 -0.48
N VAL A 307 -8.45 -33.62 -1.20
CA VAL A 307 -8.72 -32.19 -1.34
C VAL A 307 -9.11 -31.55 -0.01
N ARG A 308 -9.79 -32.27 0.90
CA ARG A 308 -10.22 -31.71 2.19
C ARG A 308 -9.03 -31.52 3.12
N HIS A 309 -8.15 -32.52 3.19
CA HIS A 309 -6.91 -32.43 3.96
C HIS A 309 -6.01 -31.30 3.44
N ALA A 310 -5.83 -31.20 2.12
CA ALA A 310 -5.03 -30.15 1.51
C ALA A 310 -5.55 -28.74 1.85
N ASN A 311 -6.86 -28.50 1.70
CA ASN A 311 -7.46 -27.21 2.04
C ASN A 311 -7.28 -26.85 3.53
N ARG A 312 -7.49 -27.81 4.43
CA ARG A 312 -7.31 -27.61 5.87
C ARG A 312 -5.87 -27.22 6.21
N ILE A 313 -4.89 -27.97 5.68
CA ILE A 313 -3.47 -27.71 5.93
C ILE A 313 -3.06 -26.33 5.40
N VAL A 314 -3.50 -25.96 4.21
CA VAL A 314 -3.20 -24.63 3.62
C VAL A 314 -3.75 -23.51 4.50
N GLN A 315 -4.97 -23.67 5.05
CA GLN A 315 -5.54 -22.72 6.01
C GLN A 315 -4.76 -22.68 7.33
N GLU A 316 -4.36 -23.82 7.87
CA GLU A 316 -3.54 -23.90 9.09
C GLU A 316 -2.17 -23.21 8.90
N ILE A 317 -1.50 -23.43 7.76
CA ILE A 317 -0.22 -22.78 7.42
C ILE A 317 -0.41 -21.25 7.27
N LYS A 318 -1.44 -20.81 6.53
CA LYS A 318 -1.73 -19.38 6.36
C LYS A 318 -2.02 -18.68 7.70
N THR A 319 -2.77 -19.34 8.58
CA THR A 319 -3.10 -18.83 9.91
C THR A 319 -1.85 -18.74 10.79
N MET A 320 -1.04 -19.79 10.83
CA MET A 320 0.21 -19.82 11.58
C MET A 320 1.17 -18.72 11.11
N ARG A 321 1.37 -18.58 9.80
CA ARG A 321 2.21 -17.54 9.21
C ARG A 321 1.76 -16.15 9.66
N ARG A 322 0.45 -15.86 9.59
CA ARG A 322 -0.10 -14.58 10.03
C ARG A 322 0.17 -14.30 11.51
N LEU A 323 0.00 -15.31 12.38
CA LEU A 323 0.22 -15.18 13.81
C LEU A 323 1.71 -14.92 14.15
N VAL A 324 2.62 -15.65 13.50
CA VAL A 324 4.07 -15.47 13.71
C VAL A 324 4.54 -14.13 13.17
N GLN A 325 4.15 -13.76 11.95
CA GLN A 325 4.48 -12.45 11.38
C GLN A 325 3.95 -11.29 12.24
N GLN A 326 2.73 -11.40 12.77
CA GLN A 326 2.19 -10.39 13.69
C GLN A 326 3.01 -10.31 14.98
N ARG A 327 3.40 -11.45 15.56
CA ARG A 327 4.21 -11.51 16.79
C ARG A 327 5.61 -10.94 16.57
N GLU A 328 6.24 -11.26 15.45
CA GLU A 328 7.57 -10.76 15.11
C GLU A 328 7.56 -9.25 14.82
N SER A 329 6.57 -8.76 14.07
CA SER A 329 6.36 -7.32 13.84
C SER A 329 6.16 -6.57 15.16
N GLU A 330 5.29 -7.08 16.04
CA GLU A 330 5.04 -6.50 17.36
C GLU A 330 6.30 -6.50 18.23
N ARG A 331 7.13 -7.55 18.13
CA ARG A 331 8.41 -7.64 18.85
C ARG A 331 9.45 -6.67 18.31
N LEU A 332 9.53 -6.49 16.99
CA LEU A 332 10.42 -5.53 16.34
C LEU A 332 10.03 -4.10 16.69
N GLU A 333 8.73 -3.77 16.55
CA GLU A 333 8.20 -2.47 16.94
C GLU A 333 8.50 -2.18 18.42
N ARG A 334 8.29 -3.16 19.31
CA ARG A 334 8.63 -3.02 20.73
C ARG A 334 10.12 -2.85 21.00
N ALA A 335 10.98 -3.44 20.18
CA ALA A 335 12.43 -3.31 20.34
C ALA A 335 12.94 -1.93 19.93
N THR A 336 12.24 -1.23 19.02
CA THR A 336 12.60 0.14 18.60
C THR A 336 12.18 1.23 19.59
N LEU A 337 11.47 0.87 20.66
CA LEU A 337 10.95 1.85 21.61
C LEU A 337 12.01 2.28 22.61
N VAL A 338 12.03 3.58 22.88
CA VAL A 338 12.78 4.15 24.00
C VAL A 338 12.10 3.76 25.30
N ALA A 339 12.83 3.12 26.21
CA ALA A 339 12.32 2.75 27.53
C ALA A 339 11.91 4.01 28.31
N GLN A 340 10.63 4.09 28.67
CA GLN A 340 10.06 5.18 29.46
C GLN A 340 10.14 4.86 30.95
N GLU A 341 10.13 5.90 31.78
CA GLU A 341 9.94 5.74 33.22
C GLU A 341 8.57 5.14 33.56
N LYS A 342 8.44 4.57 34.76
CA LYS A 342 7.16 4.04 35.22
C LYS A 342 6.30 5.17 35.80
N LEU A 343 5.01 5.13 35.50
CA LEU A 343 4.07 6.09 36.07
C LEU A 343 3.98 5.94 37.60
N VAL A 344 4.17 7.06 38.29
CA VAL A 344 4.00 7.20 39.74
C VAL A 344 2.58 7.68 40.01
N PRO A 345 1.70 6.84 40.57
CA PRO A 345 0.34 7.24 40.87
C PRO A 345 0.35 8.34 41.96
N ALA A 346 -0.29 9.47 41.66
CA ALA A 346 -0.47 10.55 42.61
C ALA A 346 -1.22 10.09 43.87
N ARG A 347 -0.80 10.60 45.03
CA ARG A 347 -1.43 10.33 46.32
C ARG A 347 -2.57 11.32 46.56
N GLY A 348 -3.80 10.83 46.70
CA GLY A 348 -4.98 11.66 47.01
C GLY A 348 -5.92 11.86 45.81
N ARG A 349 -6.59 13.02 45.75
CA ARG A 349 -7.58 13.33 44.71
C ARG A 349 -6.88 13.67 43.39
N VAL A 350 -7.03 12.79 42.42
CA VAL A 350 -6.43 12.92 41.08
C VAL A 350 -7.39 13.64 40.13
N PRO A 351 -6.95 14.68 39.38
CA PRO A 351 -7.75 15.22 38.29
C PRO A 351 -8.09 14.11 37.31
N THR A 352 -9.39 13.89 37.09
CA THR A 352 -9.91 12.79 36.26
C THR A 352 -10.91 13.38 35.27
N LEU A 353 -10.79 12.97 34.02
CA LEU A 353 -11.75 13.23 32.96
C LEU A 353 -12.44 11.91 32.61
N ASN A 354 -13.77 11.89 32.69
CA ASN A 354 -14.57 10.68 32.48
C ASN A 354 -15.16 10.65 31.07
N ASP A 355 -15.60 9.47 30.64
CA ASP A 355 -16.30 9.25 29.37
C ASP A 355 -15.51 9.74 28.14
N VAL A 356 -14.23 9.35 28.12
CA VAL A 356 -13.27 9.77 27.11
C VAL A 356 -12.93 8.61 26.18
N TRP A 357 -13.00 8.87 24.88
CA TRP A 357 -12.51 8.01 23.82
C TRP A 357 -11.02 8.24 23.58
N ILE A 358 -10.32 7.22 23.11
CA ILE A 358 -8.89 7.29 22.80
C ILE A 358 -8.63 7.00 21.31
N ARG A 359 -7.75 7.79 20.71
CA ARG A 359 -7.17 7.56 19.37
C ARG A 359 -5.63 7.62 19.46
N PRO A 360 -4.88 6.71 18.82
CA PRO A 360 -5.36 5.49 18.16
C PRO A 360 -6.07 4.54 19.12
N THR A 361 -6.97 3.71 18.58
CA THR A 361 -7.74 2.77 19.41
C THR A 361 -6.84 1.71 20.03
N LEU A 362 -7.05 1.42 21.31
CA LEU A 362 -6.43 0.28 21.99
C LEU A 362 -6.95 -1.00 21.31
N GLY A 363 -6.02 -1.86 20.87
CA GLY A 363 -6.29 -3.01 19.99
C GLY A 363 -7.06 -4.19 20.62
N GLY A 364 -7.91 -3.95 21.61
CA GLY A 364 -8.75 -4.96 22.25
C GLY A 364 -9.82 -5.52 21.33
N ARG A 365 -10.18 -6.80 21.55
CA ARG A 365 -11.31 -7.43 20.87
C ARG A 365 -12.63 -6.91 21.47
N GLY A 366 -13.59 -6.52 20.62
CA GLY A 366 -14.95 -6.14 21.01
C GLY A 366 -15.30 -4.66 20.80
N LYS A 367 -16.53 -4.27 21.15
CA LYS A 367 -17.07 -2.91 20.95
C LYS A 367 -16.22 -1.87 21.69
N LYS A 368 -15.88 -0.75 21.04
CA LYS A 368 -15.14 0.34 21.69
C LYS A 368 -15.91 0.81 22.93
N MET A 369 -15.21 1.11 24.02
CA MET A 369 -15.79 1.68 25.24
C MET A 369 -15.04 2.94 25.64
N THR A 370 -15.76 3.90 26.21
CA THR A 370 -15.17 5.07 26.83
C THR A 370 -14.40 4.66 28.10
N GLY A 371 -13.40 5.45 28.44
CA GLY A 371 -12.55 5.27 29.61
C GLY A 371 -12.41 6.56 30.39
N GLN A 372 -11.45 6.61 31.32
CA GLN A 372 -11.14 7.81 32.09
C GLN A 372 -9.66 8.15 31.97
N LEU A 373 -9.36 9.44 31.85
CA LEU A 373 -8.02 9.99 31.82
C LEU A 373 -7.67 10.63 33.17
N GLN A 374 -6.65 10.10 33.84
CA GLN A 374 -6.19 10.51 35.17
C GLN A 374 -4.82 11.18 35.08
N ALA A 375 -4.66 12.36 35.68
CA ALA A 375 -3.38 13.08 35.74
C ALA A 375 -2.64 12.76 37.05
N HIS A 376 -1.59 11.95 36.97
CA HIS A 376 -0.78 11.53 38.11
C HIS A 376 0.46 12.40 38.31
N THR A 377 1.40 11.97 39.14
CA THR A 377 2.54 12.81 39.53
C THR A 377 3.48 13.10 38.38
N ASN A 378 3.77 12.13 37.51
CA ASN A 378 4.73 12.26 36.41
C ASN A 378 4.14 11.96 35.02
N GLY A 379 2.82 11.80 34.92
CA GLY A 379 2.18 11.45 33.66
C GLY A 379 0.68 11.28 33.74
N PHE A 380 0.07 10.99 32.61
CA PHE A 380 -1.32 10.61 32.49
C PHE A 380 -1.49 9.08 32.47
N ARG A 381 -2.60 8.61 33.03
CA ARG A 381 -3.07 7.24 32.88
C ARG A 381 -4.47 7.26 32.28
N TYR A 382 -4.61 6.67 31.11
CA TYR A 382 -5.90 6.29 30.58
C TYR A 382 -6.23 4.88 31.04
N HIS A 383 -7.44 4.68 31.57
CA HIS A 383 -7.95 3.36 31.91
C HIS A 383 -9.32 3.13 31.27
N SER A 384 -9.47 1.98 30.62
CA SER A 384 -10.76 1.49 30.12
C SER A 384 -11.38 0.53 31.13
N PRO A 385 -12.72 0.48 31.25
CA PRO A 385 -13.44 -0.54 32.03
C PRO A 385 -13.07 -1.98 31.63
N LYS A 386 -12.53 -2.20 30.42
CA LYS A 386 -12.05 -3.50 29.95
C LYS A 386 -10.69 -3.93 30.52
N GLY A 387 -10.06 -3.09 31.34
CA GLY A 387 -8.73 -3.34 31.89
C GLY A 387 -7.58 -2.90 30.99
N GLU A 388 -7.86 -2.26 29.85
CA GLU A 388 -6.84 -1.64 29.01
C GLU A 388 -6.30 -0.39 29.69
N ARG A 389 -4.98 -0.20 29.66
CA ARG A 389 -4.29 0.92 30.30
C ARG A 389 -3.26 1.49 29.34
N LEU A 390 -3.18 2.82 29.29
CA LEU A 390 -2.13 3.54 28.58
C LEU A 390 -1.57 4.61 29.52
N ASP A 391 -0.25 4.62 29.67
CA ASP A 391 0.45 5.62 30.45
C ASP A 391 1.23 6.55 29.51
N VAL A 392 1.10 7.86 29.70
CA VAL A 392 1.79 8.90 28.93
C VAL A 392 2.57 9.79 29.89
N MET A 393 3.91 9.74 29.86
CA MET A 393 4.75 10.51 30.79
C MET A 393 4.83 11.97 30.35
N TYR A 394 4.85 12.90 31.32
CA TYR A 394 4.99 14.33 31.04
C TYR A 394 6.28 14.65 30.29
N GLY A 395 7.40 14.04 30.69
CA GLY A 395 8.69 14.24 30.02
C GLY A 395 8.75 13.76 28.56
N ASN A 396 7.77 12.99 28.09
CA ASN A 396 7.70 12.54 26.70
C ASN A 396 6.71 13.36 25.84
N ILE A 397 5.99 14.32 26.43
CA ILE A 397 5.06 15.20 25.70
C ILE A 397 5.86 16.35 25.10
N LYS A 398 5.78 16.53 23.79
CA LYS A 398 6.39 17.64 23.06
C LYS A 398 5.41 18.78 22.87
N HIS A 399 4.18 18.48 22.45
CA HIS A 399 3.09 19.45 22.35
C HIS A 399 1.81 18.87 22.95
N ALA A 400 1.10 19.68 23.72
CA ALA A 400 -0.21 19.36 24.25
C ALA A 400 -1.22 20.35 23.68
N PHE A 401 -2.28 19.86 23.06
CA PHE A 401 -3.33 20.70 22.50
C PHE A 401 -4.64 20.46 23.23
N PHE A 402 -5.38 21.54 23.45
CA PHE A 402 -6.77 21.49 23.90
C PHE A 402 -7.65 22.18 22.87
N GLN A 403 -8.59 21.44 22.29
CA GLN A 403 -9.53 22.00 21.33
C GLN A 403 -10.97 21.84 21.84
N PRO A 404 -11.65 22.96 22.14
CA PRO A 404 -13.05 22.94 22.58
C PRO A 404 -13.99 22.59 21.43
N ALA A 405 -15.14 22.00 21.76
CA ALA A 405 -16.23 21.74 20.82
C ALA A 405 -17.04 23.02 20.61
N GLU A 406 -16.56 23.95 19.78
CA GLU A 406 -17.31 25.17 19.41
C GLU A 406 -18.15 24.94 18.15
N LYS A 407 -17.47 24.83 17.01
CA LYS A 407 -18.04 24.47 15.70
C LYS A 407 -17.71 23.03 15.31
N GLU A 408 -17.18 22.26 16.25
CA GLU A 408 -16.72 20.89 16.03
C GLU A 408 -17.57 19.91 16.83
N MET A 409 -17.64 18.70 16.30
CA MET A 409 -18.43 17.59 16.86
C MET A 409 -17.82 17.00 18.13
N ILE A 410 -16.53 17.24 18.35
CA ILE A 410 -15.73 16.64 19.40
C ILE A 410 -15.00 17.70 20.20
N CYS A 411 -14.91 17.46 21.52
CA CYS A 411 -13.99 18.15 22.40
C CYS A 411 -12.80 17.22 22.65
N LEU A 412 -11.56 17.70 22.53
CA LEU A 412 -10.39 16.84 22.56
C LEU A 412 -9.20 17.44 23.32
N ILE A 413 -8.37 16.55 23.84
CA ILE A 413 -7.01 16.80 24.31
C ILE A 413 -6.08 15.92 23.46
N HIS A 414 -5.08 16.53 22.85
CA HIS A 414 -4.12 15.83 21.98
C HIS A 414 -2.70 15.97 22.52
N PHE A 415 -1.95 14.88 22.51
CA PHE A 415 -0.54 14.85 22.86
C PHE A 415 0.29 14.37 21.68
N HIS A 416 1.20 15.24 21.24
CA HIS A 416 2.28 14.89 20.33
C HIS A 416 3.52 14.56 21.15
N LEU A 417 4.06 13.35 20.99
CA LEU A 417 5.15 12.82 21.81
C LEU A 417 6.52 12.93 21.14
N TYR A 418 7.58 13.09 21.93
CA TYR A 418 8.96 13.02 21.43
C TYR A 418 9.28 11.62 20.89
N ASN A 419 9.00 10.60 21.70
CA ASN A 419 9.25 9.20 21.39
C ASN A 419 7.95 8.42 21.24
N ASP A 420 7.94 7.47 20.31
CA ASP A 420 6.81 6.55 20.09
C ASP A 420 6.50 5.78 21.39
N ILE A 421 5.22 5.61 21.70
CA ILE A 421 4.76 4.69 22.75
C ILE A 421 3.85 3.62 22.14
N MET A 422 3.74 2.47 22.82
CA MET A 422 2.81 1.42 22.39
C MET A 422 1.39 1.77 22.80
N VAL A 423 0.53 2.00 21.81
CA VAL A 423 -0.90 2.13 21.98
C VAL A 423 -1.55 0.83 21.51
N GLY A 424 -1.78 -0.08 22.46
CA GLY A 424 -2.24 -1.44 22.17
C GLY A 424 -1.19 -2.26 21.41
N LYS A 425 -1.37 -2.41 20.09
CA LYS A 425 -0.49 -3.23 19.23
C LYS A 425 0.39 -2.42 18.29
N LYS A 426 0.12 -1.13 18.13
CA LYS A 426 0.86 -0.25 17.24
C LYS A 426 1.61 0.78 18.06
N LYS A 427 2.79 1.16 17.60
CA LYS A 427 3.48 2.33 18.12
C LYS A 427 2.85 3.62 17.57
N SER A 428 2.75 4.66 18.38
CA SER A 428 2.21 5.97 17.98
C SER A 428 2.96 7.10 18.66
N LYS A 429 3.15 8.21 17.93
CA LYS A 429 3.57 9.52 18.49
C LYS A 429 2.40 10.39 18.89
N GLU A 430 1.27 10.18 18.22
CA GLU A 430 0.05 10.96 18.45
C GLU A 430 -0.86 10.16 19.38
N VAL A 431 -1.32 10.80 20.45
CA VAL A 431 -2.32 10.23 21.36
C VAL A 431 -3.37 11.28 21.65
N GLN A 432 -4.61 10.99 21.30
CA GLN A 432 -5.73 11.90 21.42
C GLN A 432 -6.82 11.29 22.31
N PHE A 433 -7.38 12.15 23.15
CA PHE A 433 -8.45 11.87 24.08
C PHE A 433 -9.62 12.78 23.75
N TYR A 434 -10.79 12.23 23.43
CA TYR A 434 -11.91 13.05 22.95
C TYR A 434 -13.26 12.57 23.46
N THR A 435 -14.23 13.48 23.47
CA THR A 435 -15.64 13.19 23.78
C THR A 435 -16.50 13.75 22.65
N GLU A 436 -17.44 12.93 22.17
CA GLU A 436 -18.41 13.32 21.14
C GLU A 436 -19.56 14.09 21.79
N VAL A 437 -19.77 15.31 21.31
CA VAL A 437 -20.71 16.26 21.91
C VAL A 437 -22.05 16.24 21.20
N MET A 438 -22.05 15.99 19.90
CA MET A 438 -23.27 15.88 19.10
C MET A 438 -23.61 14.40 18.89
N GLU A 439 -24.87 14.06 19.09
CA GLU A 439 -25.39 12.72 18.82
C GLU A 439 -25.69 12.62 17.32
N VAL A 440 -25.25 11.55 16.66
CA VAL A 440 -25.68 11.27 15.28
C VAL A 440 -27.13 10.86 15.37
N VAL A 441 -28.04 11.83 15.33
CA VAL A 441 -29.47 11.55 15.24
C VAL A 441 -29.72 11.03 13.82
N GLN A 442 -29.77 9.71 13.68
CA GLN A 442 -30.33 9.05 12.49
C GLN A 442 -31.85 9.28 12.51
N THR A 443 -32.29 10.50 12.22
CA THR A 443 -33.72 10.72 11.95
C THR A 443 -34.03 10.11 10.58
N LEU A 444 -34.78 9.01 10.62
CA LEU A 444 -35.35 8.29 9.49
C LEU A 444 -36.49 9.04 8.77
N ASP A 445 -36.79 10.28 9.16
CA ASP A 445 -37.83 11.08 8.52
C ASP A 445 -37.27 12.41 8.02
N ALA A 446 -37.31 12.56 6.69
CA ALA A 446 -37.12 13.80 5.96
C ALA A 446 -38.31 14.76 6.15
N GLY A 447 -38.83 14.86 7.38
CA GLY A 447 -39.83 15.84 7.78
C GLY A 447 -39.16 17.20 7.95
N ARG A 448 -39.70 18.22 7.31
CA ARG A 448 -39.18 19.60 7.36
C ARG A 448 -39.06 20.06 8.81
N ARG A 449 -37.82 20.14 9.29
CA ARG A 449 -37.43 20.87 10.51
C ARG A 449 -38.09 22.24 10.51
N ASN A 450 -38.86 22.54 11.55
CA ASN A 450 -39.60 23.78 11.67
C ASN A 450 -39.02 24.50 12.88
N SER A 451 -38.19 25.52 12.63
CA SER A 451 -37.45 26.29 13.64
C SER A 451 -38.30 26.92 14.78
N TYR A 452 -39.62 26.77 14.73
CA TYR A 452 -40.59 27.25 15.72
C TYR A 452 -41.32 26.10 16.44
N ASP A 453 -40.93 24.85 16.23
CA ASP A 453 -41.43 23.71 16.97
C ASP A 453 -40.82 23.72 18.39
N PRO A 454 -41.63 23.78 19.47
CA PRO A 454 -41.13 23.72 20.84
C PRO A 454 -40.19 22.54 21.10
N ASP A 455 -40.44 21.39 20.48
CA ASP A 455 -39.63 20.18 20.66
C ASP A 455 -38.23 20.35 20.03
N GLU A 456 -38.14 20.98 18.85
CA GLU A 456 -36.86 21.25 18.17
C GLU A 456 -36.03 22.30 18.92
N ILE A 457 -36.68 23.33 19.46
CA ILE A 457 -36.02 24.35 20.29
C ILE A 457 -35.51 23.73 21.61
N GLU A 458 -36.27 22.81 22.21
CA GLU A 458 -35.84 22.10 23.42
C GLU A 458 -34.64 21.19 23.15
N ASP A 459 -34.64 20.47 22.03
CA ASP A 459 -33.53 19.62 21.62
C ASP A 459 -32.26 20.43 21.31
N GLU A 460 -32.37 21.58 20.62
CA GLU A 460 -31.25 22.49 20.42
C GLU A 460 -30.69 23.03 21.74
N GLN A 461 -31.55 23.37 22.70
CA GLN A 461 -31.12 23.84 24.02
C GLN A 461 -30.37 22.74 24.78
N ARG A 462 -30.87 21.50 24.76
CA ARG A 462 -30.20 20.35 25.37
C ARG A 462 -28.83 20.09 24.74
N GLU A 463 -28.70 20.23 23.42
CA GLU A 463 -27.41 20.07 22.73
C GLU A 463 -26.42 21.16 23.14
N ARG A 464 -26.84 22.42 23.19
CA ARG A 464 -26.00 23.54 23.65
C ARG A 464 -25.57 23.36 25.11
N GLU A 465 -26.48 22.93 25.97
CA GLU A 465 -26.16 22.64 27.38
C GLU A 465 -25.13 21.52 27.52
N ARG A 466 -25.27 20.44 26.75
CA ARG A 466 -24.32 19.31 26.73
C ARG A 466 -22.94 19.76 26.23
N ARG A 467 -22.90 20.58 25.18
CA ARG A 467 -21.67 21.16 24.63
C ARG A 467 -20.97 22.05 25.64
N ASN A 468 -21.70 22.98 26.25
CA ASN A 468 -21.15 23.87 27.27
C ASN A 468 -20.68 23.10 28.50
N ARG A 469 -21.42 22.06 28.93
CA ARG A 469 -21.02 21.18 30.04
C ARG A 469 -19.70 20.48 29.73
N THR A 470 -19.59 19.84 28.56
CA THR A 470 -18.38 19.11 28.15
C THR A 470 -17.18 20.06 28.04
N ASN A 471 -17.34 21.22 27.39
CA ASN A 471 -16.28 22.22 27.27
C ASN A 471 -15.83 22.74 28.65
N ASN A 472 -16.77 22.98 29.57
CA ASN A 472 -16.44 23.41 30.93
C ASN A 472 -15.71 22.31 31.72
N GLU A 473 -16.08 21.05 31.57
CA GLU A 473 -15.39 19.92 32.19
C GLU A 473 -13.96 19.77 31.70
N TYR A 474 -13.74 19.82 30.38
CA TYR A 474 -12.39 19.78 29.79
C TYR A 474 -11.57 21.00 30.20
N ASN A 475 -12.12 22.21 30.18
CA ASN A 475 -11.42 23.42 30.59
C ASN A 475 -11.01 23.37 32.08
N ASN A 476 -11.91 22.90 32.95
CA ASN A 476 -11.61 22.69 34.36
C ASN A 476 -10.54 21.60 34.59
N TYR A 477 -10.52 20.56 33.76
CA TYR A 477 -9.50 19.53 33.80
C TYR A 477 -8.14 20.09 33.37
N VAL A 478 -8.09 20.75 32.21
CA VAL A 478 -6.89 21.40 31.64
C VAL A 478 -6.28 22.39 32.63
N LYS A 479 -7.09 23.26 33.26
CA LYS A 479 -6.62 24.21 34.29
C LYS A 479 -5.95 23.51 35.47
N LYS A 480 -6.57 22.45 36.01
CA LYS A 480 -5.98 21.69 37.13
C LYS A 480 -4.67 21.01 36.74
N VAL A 481 -4.56 20.52 35.50
CA VAL A 481 -3.32 19.91 35.01
C VAL A 481 -2.24 20.97 34.79
N GLN A 482 -2.60 22.13 34.26
CA GLN A 482 -1.69 23.26 34.09
C GLN A 482 -1.13 23.73 35.45
N GLU A 483 -1.98 23.87 36.46
CA GLU A 483 -1.57 24.19 37.84
C GLU A 483 -0.61 23.14 38.42
N LEU A 484 -0.79 21.85 38.09
CA LEU A 484 0.12 20.79 38.51
C LEU A 484 1.48 20.89 37.81
N TRP A 485 1.50 21.14 36.50
CA TRP A 485 2.74 21.33 35.75
C TRP A 485 3.51 22.55 36.23
N GLU A 486 2.83 23.68 36.46
CA GLU A 486 3.44 24.90 36.99
C GLU A 486 3.95 24.74 38.42
N LYS A 487 3.42 23.79 39.20
CA LYS A 487 3.86 23.58 40.58
C LYS A 487 5.02 22.59 40.68
N ASP A 488 4.86 21.44 40.05
CA ASP A 488 5.72 20.27 40.28
C ASP A 488 6.67 19.98 39.10
N HIS A 489 6.46 20.56 37.91
CA HIS A 489 7.22 20.27 36.67
C HIS A 489 7.55 21.52 35.85
N ARG A 490 8.00 22.60 36.51
CA ARG A 490 8.33 23.87 35.84
C ARG A 490 9.40 23.72 34.78
N GLU A 491 10.31 22.78 34.97
CA GLU A 491 11.42 22.48 34.07
C GLU A 491 10.98 21.96 32.69
N LEU A 492 9.77 21.40 32.57
CA LEU A 492 9.28 20.84 31.32
C LEU A 492 8.65 21.90 30.40
N ASN A 493 8.34 23.10 30.93
CA ASN A 493 7.66 24.19 30.20
C ASN A 493 6.44 23.69 29.38
N LEU A 494 5.65 22.78 29.96
CA LEU A 494 4.46 22.24 29.31
C LEU A 494 3.30 23.22 29.46
N GLU A 495 2.66 23.53 28.33
CA GLU A 495 1.43 24.30 28.27
C GLU A 495 0.44 23.68 27.28
N PHE A 496 -0.85 23.80 27.57
CA PHE A 496 -1.90 23.44 26.62
C PHE A 496 -2.08 24.57 25.61
N ASP A 497 -1.74 24.29 24.36
CA ASP A 497 -1.94 25.20 23.25
C ASP A 497 -3.37 25.06 22.70
N ILE A 498 -4.01 26.18 22.38
CA ILE A 498 -5.41 26.24 21.94
C ILE A 498 -5.44 26.73 20.49
N PRO A 499 -5.98 25.95 19.55
CA PRO A 499 -6.01 26.35 18.14
C PRO A 499 -6.85 27.60 17.85
N PHE A 500 -6.29 28.53 17.07
CA PHE A 500 -6.94 29.76 16.64
C PHE A 500 -7.81 29.51 15.42
N ARG A 501 -9.05 29.05 15.66
CA ARG A 501 -9.98 28.69 14.59
C ARG A 501 -10.21 29.79 13.54
N GLU A 502 -10.21 31.06 13.95
CA GLU A 502 -10.41 32.20 13.04
C GLU A 502 -9.32 32.35 11.99
N LEU A 503 -8.13 31.81 12.27
CA LEU A 503 -6.99 31.81 11.36
C LEU A 503 -6.87 30.50 10.56
N GLY A 504 -7.81 29.57 10.75
CA GLY A 504 -7.80 28.28 10.08
C GLY A 504 -8.19 28.39 8.60
N PHE A 505 -7.69 27.46 7.80
CA PHE A 505 -7.93 27.39 6.36
C PHE A 505 -8.02 25.93 5.88
N PRO A 506 -8.82 25.65 4.84
CA PRO A 506 -8.86 24.32 4.25
C PRO A 506 -7.55 24.01 3.52
N GLY A 507 -7.04 22.79 3.67
CA GLY A 507 -5.85 22.29 2.99
C GLY A 507 -5.88 20.78 2.84
N VAL A 508 -4.91 20.21 2.13
CA VAL A 508 -4.81 18.74 1.91
C VAL A 508 -3.46 18.27 2.47
N PRO A 509 -3.35 18.03 3.79
CA PRO A 509 -2.09 17.56 4.39
C PRO A 509 -1.80 16.09 4.04
N HIS A 510 -2.84 15.29 3.83
CA HIS A 510 -2.76 13.87 3.51
C HIS A 510 -3.43 13.58 2.16
N LYS A 511 -4.59 12.89 2.17
CA LYS A 511 -5.33 12.51 0.95
C LYS A 511 -6.68 13.23 0.79
N SER A 512 -7.20 13.80 1.87
CA SER A 512 -8.47 14.51 1.92
C SER A 512 -8.28 15.97 2.28
N THR A 513 -9.25 16.79 1.90
CA THR A 513 -9.33 18.18 2.35
C THR A 513 -9.72 18.20 3.82
N SER A 514 -8.85 18.77 4.65
CA SER A 514 -9.02 18.92 6.09
C SER A 514 -8.84 20.39 6.48
N PHE A 515 -9.43 20.81 7.60
CA PHE A 515 -9.35 22.21 8.06
C PHE A 515 -8.14 22.39 8.98
N LEU A 516 -7.08 23.01 8.46
CA LEU A 516 -5.84 23.26 9.18
C LEU A 516 -6.01 24.48 10.08
N ILE A 517 -5.63 24.37 11.35
CA ILE A 517 -5.76 25.44 12.33
C ILE A 517 -4.38 25.77 12.91
N PRO A 518 -3.93 27.03 12.84
CA PRO A 518 -2.71 27.43 13.51
C PRO A 518 -2.93 27.53 15.03
N THR A 519 -1.89 27.21 15.77
CA THR A 519 -1.75 27.36 17.23
C THR A 519 -0.61 28.33 17.49
N VAL A 520 -0.18 28.54 18.74
CA VAL A 520 0.93 29.44 19.05
C VAL A 520 2.23 28.95 18.39
N TYR A 521 2.46 27.63 18.35
CA TYR A 521 3.73 27.06 17.86
C TYR A 521 3.60 26.10 16.67
N CYS A 522 2.40 25.61 16.37
CA CYS A 522 2.16 24.53 15.41
C CYS A 522 1.02 24.86 14.43
N LEU A 523 1.04 24.23 13.26
CA LEU A 523 -0.12 24.13 12.37
C LEU A 523 -0.68 22.72 12.51
N VAL A 524 -1.94 22.58 12.92
CA VAL A 524 -2.51 21.29 13.31
C VAL A 524 -3.82 20.97 12.59
N ASP A 525 -4.05 19.69 12.38
CA ASP A 525 -5.37 19.09 12.17
C ASP A 525 -5.55 18.01 13.24
N LEU A 526 -6.54 18.20 14.11
CA LEU A 526 -6.79 17.33 15.27
C LEU A 526 -8.14 16.60 15.18
N ILE A 527 -8.93 16.88 14.14
CA ILE A 527 -10.29 16.36 14.01
C ILE A 527 -10.25 15.04 13.25
N GLU A 528 -9.55 15.03 12.12
CA GLU A 528 -9.38 13.85 11.29
C GLU A 528 -8.17 13.03 11.76
N THR A 529 -8.30 11.71 11.66
CA THR A 529 -7.17 10.80 11.89
C THR A 529 -6.46 10.54 10.56
N PRO A 530 -5.12 10.61 10.50
CA PRO A 530 -4.38 10.32 9.28
C PRO A 530 -4.50 8.87 8.81
#